data_AF-A0A968MYX3-F1
#
_entry.id   AF-A0A968MYX3-F1
#
_cell.length_a   1.000
_cell.length_b   1.000
_cell.length_c   1.000
_cell.angle_alpha   90.00
_cell.angle_beta   90.00
_cell.angle_gamma   90.00
#
_symmetry.space_group_name_H-M   'P 1'
#
loop_
_entity.id
_entity.type
_entity.pdbx_description
1 polymer ?
#
loop_
_entity_poly.entity_id
_entity_poly.type
_entity_poly.pdbx_seq_one_letter_code
_entity_poly.pdbx_strand_id
1 'polypeptide(L)'
;METIQNIDQFIQSQLAVWEMPATNYQDLKSVKTKSLHFDGFEILVQFNPKRIISSAAKVDTRSIEARPCFCAGRIVPSNNPEFRSTINMLFLSTLSQFFQNI
;
A
#
# COMPACT_ATOMS: atom_id res chain seq x y z
N MET A 1 -20.13 19.38 1.79
CA MET A 1 -18.94 19.57 2.64
C MET A 1 -18.90 18.63 3.86
N GLU A 2 -20.02 18.09 4.36
CA GLU A 2 -20.03 17.15 5.50
C GLU A 2 -19.30 15.82 5.27
N THR A 3 -19.24 15.31 4.04
CA THR A 3 -18.69 13.97 3.75
C THR A 3 -17.17 13.87 3.84
N ILE A 4 -16.43 14.92 3.46
CA ILE A 4 -14.95 14.91 3.48
C ILE A 4 -14.45 14.98 4.93
N GLN A 5 -15.05 15.84 5.76
CA GLN A 5 -14.72 15.93 7.19
C GLN A 5 -14.95 14.60 7.93
N ASN A 6 -15.98 13.85 7.53
CA ASN A 6 -16.26 12.54 8.10
C ASN A 6 -15.18 11.51 7.75
N ILE A 7 -14.65 11.55 6.52
CA ILE A 7 -13.59 10.65 6.05
C ILE A 7 -12.27 10.91 6.77
N ASP A 8 -11.86 12.17 6.93
CA ASP A 8 -10.59 12.49 7.60
C ASP A 8 -10.61 12.04 9.06
N GLN A 9 -11.71 12.31 9.77
CA GLN A 9 -11.90 11.85 11.15
C GLN A 9 -11.89 10.32 11.24
N PHE A 10 -12.55 9.64 10.30
CA PHE A 10 -12.51 8.19 10.22
C PHE A 10 -11.07 7.69 10.03
N ILE A 11 -10.32 8.23 9.06
CA ILE A 11 -8.92 7.83 8.81
C ILE A 11 -8.07 8.05 10.06
N GLN A 12 -8.15 9.21 10.71
CA GLN A 12 -7.38 9.47 11.93
C GLN A 12 -7.75 8.49 13.05
N SER A 13 -9.03 8.17 13.22
CA SER A 13 -9.47 7.16 14.21
C SER A 13 -8.90 5.77 13.90
N GLN A 14 -8.82 5.37 12.63
CA GLN A 14 -8.24 4.08 12.24
C GLN A 14 -6.73 4.05 12.47
N LEU A 15 -6.02 5.12 12.12
CA LEU A 15 -4.57 5.24 12.33
C LEU A 15 -4.21 5.28 13.82
N ALA A 16 -5.10 5.76 14.70
CA ALA A 16 -4.88 5.75 16.14
C ALA A 16 -4.95 4.33 16.75
N VAL A 17 -5.73 3.42 16.16
CA VAL A 17 -5.94 2.06 16.69
C VAL A 17 -5.06 1.04 15.96
N TRP A 18 -4.78 1.23 14.67
CA TRP A 18 -4.09 0.24 13.85
C TRP A 18 -2.65 0.69 13.58
N GLU A 19 -1.73 0.17 14.40
CA GLU A 19 -0.30 0.50 14.35
C GLU A 19 0.33 0.26 12.97
N MET A 20 0.10 -0.91 12.36
CA MET A 20 0.69 -1.24 11.06
C MET A 20 0.29 -0.24 9.95
N PRO A 21 -1.01 0.07 9.72
CA PRO A 21 -1.41 1.18 8.86
C PRO A 21 -0.81 2.53 9.24
N ALA A 22 -0.73 2.87 10.53
CA ALA A 22 -0.14 4.12 11.00
C ALA A 22 1.33 4.25 10.57
N THR A 23 2.13 3.21 10.81
CA THR A 23 3.54 3.14 10.37
C THR A 23 3.64 3.22 8.86
N ASN A 24 2.85 2.44 8.12
CA ASN A 24 2.88 2.47 6.65
C ASN A 24 2.47 3.84 6.08
N TYR A 25 1.54 4.54 6.72
CA TYR A 25 1.10 5.87 6.30
C TYR A 25 2.18 6.93 6.59
N GLN A 26 2.86 6.84 7.72
CA GLN A 26 4.01 7.70 8.03
C GLN A 26 5.16 7.49 7.03
N ASP A 27 5.40 6.23 6.65
CA ASP A 27 6.44 5.86 5.70
C ASP A 27 6.20 6.46 4.29
N LEU A 28 4.95 6.78 3.92
CA LEU A 28 4.65 7.46 2.65
C LEU A 28 5.36 8.82 2.53
N LYS A 29 5.72 9.47 3.63
CA LYS A 29 6.51 10.71 3.63
C LYS A 29 7.90 10.54 3.01
N SER A 30 8.42 9.31 2.95
CA SER A 30 9.71 8.98 2.34
C SER A 30 9.62 8.68 0.85
N VAL A 31 8.41 8.60 0.28
CA VAL A 31 8.20 8.29 -1.12
C VAL A 31 8.67 9.45 -1.98
N LYS A 32 9.48 9.15 -2.98
CA LYS A 32 9.91 10.11 -3.99
C LYS A 32 9.11 9.89 -5.25
N THR A 33 8.66 10.97 -5.88
CA THR A 33 7.91 10.89 -7.15
C THR A 33 8.63 11.66 -8.25
N LYS A 34 8.45 11.23 -9.50
CA LYS A 34 8.95 11.92 -10.68
C LYS A 34 7.93 11.76 -11.81
N SER A 35 7.47 12.88 -12.35
CA SER A 35 6.63 12.89 -13.56
C SER A 35 7.48 12.78 -14.81
N LEU A 36 7.10 11.90 -15.72
CA LEU A 36 7.71 11.72 -17.03
C LEU A 36 6.63 11.95 -18.09
N HIS A 37 6.95 12.72 -19.12
CA HIS A 37 6.05 12.93 -20.25
C HIS A 37 6.48 12.03 -21.39
N PHE A 38 5.57 11.20 -21.90
CA PHE A 38 5.82 10.30 -23.02
C PHE A 38 4.57 10.19 -23.89
N ASP A 39 4.72 10.46 -25.19
CA ASP A 39 3.67 10.32 -26.20
C ASP A 39 2.32 10.97 -25.84
N GLY A 40 2.36 12.16 -25.22
CA GLY A 40 1.17 12.89 -24.80
C GLY A 40 0.55 12.42 -23.47
N PHE A 41 1.15 11.44 -22.79
CA PHE A 41 0.73 10.96 -21.47
C PHE A 41 1.74 11.36 -20.38
N GLU A 42 1.24 11.64 -19.18
CA GLU A 42 2.06 11.82 -17.98
C GLU A 42 2.14 10.50 -17.19
N ILE A 43 3.37 10.06 -16.93
CA ILE A 43 3.68 8.87 -16.12
C ILE A 43 4.28 9.34 -14.81
N LEU A 44 3.59 9.08 -13.69
CA LEU A 44 4.10 9.34 -12.36
C LEU A 44 4.86 8.11 -11.84
N VAL A 45 6.19 8.20 -11.82
CA VAL A 45 7.05 7.18 -11.22
C VAL A 45 7.16 7.43 -9.72
N GLN A 46 6.92 6.39 -8.91
CA GLN A 46 7.03 6.47 -7.45
C GLN A 46 8.12 5.51 -6.94
N PHE A 47 9.09 6.03 -6.20
CA PHE A 47 10.03 5.25 -5.42
C PHE A 47 9.54 5.17 -3.98
N ASN A 48 9.00 4.00 -3.61
CA ASN A 48 8.55 3.69 -2.25
C ASN A 48 9.45 2.57 -1.66
N PRO A 49 10.48 2.91 -0.86
CA PRO A 49 11.41 1.93 -0.30
C PRO A 49 10.73 0.79 0.48
N LYS A 50 9.63 1.10 1.18
CA LYS A 50 8.95 0.14 2.05
C LYS A 50 8.16 -0.92 1.28
N ARG A 51 7.90 -0.71 -0.02
CA ARG A 51 7.25 -1.72 -0.88
C ARG A 51 8.05 -3.01 -1.03
N ILE A 52 9.35 -3.02 -0.75
CA ILE A 52 10.16 -4.25 -0.85
C ILE A 52 9.61 -5.37 0.01
N ILE A 53 9.03 -5.06 1.18
CA ILE A 53 8.42 -6.04 2.08
C ILE A 53 7.28 -6.79 1.39
N SER A 54 6.47 -6.08 0.60
CA SER A 54 5.38 -6.68 -0.17
C SER A 54 5.88 -7.35 -1.44
N SER A 55 6.80 -6.72 -2.17
CA SER A 55 7.31 -7.24 -3.44
C SER A 55 8.19 -8.49 -3.29
N ALA A 56 8.91 -8.61 -2.17
CA ALA A 56 9.75 -9.76 -1.84
C ALA A 56 9.04 -10.76 -0.92
N ALA A 57 7.73 -10.64 -0.75
CA ALA A 57 6.95 -11.57 0.06
C ALA A 57 7.08 -12.99 -0.52
N LYS A 58 7.51 -13.95 0.31
CA LYS A 58 7.60 -15.38 -0.07
C LYS A 58 6.26 -15.91 -0.61
N VAL A 59 6.24 -16.58 -1.76
CA VAL A 59 5.00 -17.11 -2.34
C VAL A 59 4.95 -18.65 -2.36
N ASP A 60 5.87 -19.30 -1.64
CA ASP A 60 5.82 -20.76 -1.48
C ASP A 60 4.64 -21.19 -0.60
N THR A 61 4.12 -22.39 -0.87
CA THR A 61 2.92 -22.95 -0.22
C THR A 61 3.02 -22.90 1.30
N ARG A 62 4.16 -23.31 1.87
CA ARG A 62 4.37 -23.33 3.31
C ARG A 62 4.30 -21.91 3.91
N SER A 63 4.95 -20.94 3.27
CA SER A 63 4.89 -19.54 3.69
C SER A 63 3.48 -18.95 3.58
N ILE A 64 2.68 -19.35 2.58
CA ILE A 64 1.30 -18.89 2.43
C ILE A 64 0.39 -19.47 3.52
N GLU A 65 0.47 -20.76 3.78
CA GLU A 65 -0.33 -21.44 4.81
C GLU A 65 -0.04 -20.90 6.22
N ALA A 66 1.22 -20.57 6.50
CA ALA A 66 1.64 -20.04 7.80
C ALA A 66 1.36 -18.53 7.98
N ARG A 67 0.96 -17.82 6.92
CA ARG A 67 0.71 -16.38 7.03
C ARG A 67 -0.56 -16.13 7.83
N PRO A 68 -0.50 -15.32 8.90
CA PRO A 68 -1.71 -14.92 9.59
C PRO A 68 -2.60 -14.17 8.59
N CYS A 69 -3.85 -14.62 8.47
CA CYS A 69 -4.85 -13.88 7.69
C CYS A 69 -4.99 -12.49 8.29
N PHE A 70 -5.05 -11.46 7.44
CA PHE A 70 -5.25 -10.07 7.86
C PHE A 70 -6.46 -9.90 8.80
N CYS A 71 -7.47 -10.76 8.66
CA CYS A 71 -8.68 -10.76 9.45
C CYS A 71 -8.67 -11.74 10.64
N ALA A 72 -7.63 -12.58 10.80
CA ALA A 72 -7.59 -13.56 11.89
C ALA A 72 -7.39 -12.83 13.23
N GLY A 73 -8.42 -12.86 14.09
CA GLY A 73 -8.39 -12.27 15.43
C GLY A 73 -9.07 -10.91 15.58
N ARG A 74 -9.65 -10.34 14.51
CA ARG A 74 -10.51 -9.15 14.60
C ARG A 74 -11.90 -9.53 14.11
N ILE A 75 -12.93 -9.22 14.91
CA ILE A 75 -14.33 -9.48 14.61
C ILE A 75 -14.66 -8.79 13.28
N VAL A 76 -14.64 -9.57 12.20
CA VAL A 76 -15.33 -9.20 10.97
C VAL A 76 -16.79 -9.56 11.25
N PRO A 77 -17.76 -8.62 11.23
CA PRO A 77 -19.16 -9.00 11.13
C PRO A 77 -19.24 -9.89 9.88
N SER A 78 -19.63 -11.14 10.09
CA SER A 78 -19.58 -12.28 9.16
C SER A 78 -20.40 -12.11 7.86
N ASN A 79 -20.76 -10.89 7.49
CA ASN A 79 -21.88 -10.59 6.60
C ASN A 79 -21.55 -9.52 5.55
N ASN A 80 -20.30 -9.09 5.38
CA ASN A 80 -19.98 -7.99 4.46
C ASN A 80 -19.21 -8.47 3.20
N PRO A 81 -19.87 -8.67 2.04
CA PRO A 81 -19.30 -9.31 0.85
C PRO A 81 -18.32 -8.42 0.04
N GLU A 82 -18.02 -7.21 0.49
CA GLU A 82 -17.43 -6.14 -0.31
C GLU A 82 -15.91 -5.99 -0.16
N PHE A 83 -15.27 -6.78 0.70
CA PHE A 83 -13.82 -6.81 0.84
C PHE A 83 -13.14 -7.71 -0.22
N ARG A 84 -13.33 -7.37 -1.50
CA ARG A 84 -12.49 -7.86 -2.61
C ARG A 84 -11.59 -6.71 -3.06
N SER A 85 -10.42 -6.57 -2.44
CA SER A 85 -9.44 -5.61 -2.92
C SER A 85 -8.73 -6.17 -4.16
N THR A 86 -9.01 -5.58 -5.32
CA THR A 86 -8.15 -5.67 -6.49
C THR A 86 -6.89 -4.86 -6.19
N ILE A 87 -5.83 -5.52 -5.73
CA ILE A 87 -4.52 -4.91 -5.59
C ILE A 87 -3.92 -4.79 -6.99
N ASN A 88 -3.96 -3.59 -7.57
CA ASN A 88 -3.15 -3.26 -8.74
C ASN A 88 -1.68 -3.23 -8.32
N MET A 89 -0.98 -4.32 -8.63
CA MET A 89 0.46 -4.47 -8.45
C MET A 89 1.15 -4.04 -9.74
N LEU A 90 1.59 -2.78 -9.82
CA LEU A 90 2.56 -2.38 -10.85
C LEU A 90 3.96 -2.73 -10.36
N PHE A 91 4.52 -3.77 -10.98
CA PHE A 91 5.88 -4.27 -10.86
C PHE A 91 6.90 -3.19 -11.22
N LEU A 92 7.95 -3.01 -10.42
CA LEU A 92 9.28 -2.62 -10.93
C LEU A 92 10.38 -3.21 -10.02
N SER A 93 10.88 -4.40 -10.37
CA SER A 93 12.04 -5.04 -9.74
C SER A 93 13.38 -4.53 -10.29
N THR A 94 13.41 -3.38 -10.99
CA THR A 94 14.66 -2.85 -11.55
C THR A 94 14.64 -1.32 -11.61
N LEU A 95 14.60 -0.64 -10.46
CA LEU A 95 14.73 0.83 -10.40
C LEU A 95 15.72 1.32 -9.33
N SER A 96 16.66 0.48 -8.88
CA SER A 96 17.74 0.98 -8.03
C SER A 96 18.79 1.76 -8.83
N GLN A 97 19.05 1.41 -10.10
CA GLN A 97 20.04 2.11 -10.93
C GLN A 97 19.51 3.37 -11.65
N PHE A 98 18.19 3.51 -11.87
CA PHE A 98 17.67 4.62 -12.67
C PHE A 98 17.57 5.95 -11.91
N PHE A 99 17.48 5.91 -10.57
CA PHE A 99 17.47 7.13 -9.74
C PHE A 99 18.86 7.72 -9.47
N GLN A 100 19.94 7.04 -9.87
CA GLN A 100 21.31 7.52 -9.64
C GLN A 100 21.91 8.30 -10.83
N ASN A 101 21.27 8.29 -12.02
CA ASN A 101 21.83 8.88 -13.24
C ASN A 101 20.88 9.83 -13.99
N ILE A 102 19.90 10.44 -13.31
CA ILE A 102 19.13 11.59 -13.83
C ILE A 102 18.92 12.61 -12.71
#